data_AF-A0A081D679-F1
#
_entry.id   AF-A0A081D679-F1
#
_cell.length_a   1.000
_cell.length_b   1.000
_cell.length_c   1.000
_cell.angle_alpha   90.00
_cell.angle_beta   90.00
_cell.angle_gamma   90.00
#
_symmetry.space_group_name_H-M   'P 1'
#
loop_
_entity.id
_entity.type
_entity.pdbx_description
1 polymer ?
#
loop_
_entity_poly.entity_id
_entity_poly.type
_entity_poly.pdbx_seq_one_letter_code
_entity_poly.pdbx_strand_id
1 'polypeptide(L)'
;MKKFFYSILAVAALAITSCGGDDDITSGPDTMENEISGVISTDMTLTNDRIWNLNGRTTVTSGTTLTIEPGTIIKGFAGQGANASVLIIARGAKIEANGTATQPIVFTSTADNIDLGQTTGTNLGQNDRGLWGVD
;
A
#
# COMPACT_ATOMS: atom_id res chain seq x y z
N MET A 1 56.96 46.28 -36.19
CA MET A 1 56.97 44.82 -35.95
C MET A 1 55.68 44.51 -35.17
N LYS A 2 54.76 43.60 -35.49
CA LYS A 2 54.56 42.56 -36.51
C LYS A 2 53.03 42.37 -36.56
N LYS A 3 52.45 42.18 -37.74
CA LYS A 3 51.02 41.88 -37.98
C LYS A 3 50.77 40.38 -37.75
N PHE A 4 49.66 39.98 -37.11
CA PHE A 4 49.05 38.63 -37.12
C PHE A 4 47.63 38.77 -36.55
N PHE A 5 46.51 38.72 -37.29
CA PHE A 5 45.84 37.63 -38.02
C PHE A 5 45.36 36.43 -37.16
N TYR A 6 44.04 36.17 -37.24
CA TYR A 6 43.23 35.01 -36.77
C TYR A 6 43.00 34.92 -35.24
N SER A 7 41.80 34.67 -34.72
CA SER A 7 40.86 33.60 -35.07
C SER A 7 39.46 33.85 -34.47
N ILE A 8 38.46 33.25 -35.12
CA ILE A 8 37.06 33.13 -34.71
C ILE A 8 36.96 32.16 -33.52
N LEU A 9 36.27 32.55 -32.45
CA LEU A 9 35.72 31.61 -31.47
C LEU A 9 34.22 31.87 -31.34
N ALA A 10 33.43 30.97 -31.92
CA ALA A 10 31.99 30.94 -31.76
C ALA A 10 31.66 30.52 -30.31
N VAL A 11 31.00 31.39 -29.55
CA VAL A 11 30.38 31.02 -28.27
C VAL A 11 28.92 30.73 -28.56
N ALA A 12 28.56 29.44 -28.52
CA ALA A 12 27.17 29.00 -28.57
C ALA A 12 26.44 29.51 -27.32
N ALA A 13 25.42 30.33 -27.49
CA ALA A 13 24.51 30.70 -26.43
C ALA A 13 23.57 29.51 -26.16
N LEU A 14 23.74 28.84 -25.02
CA LEU A 14 22.75 27.92 -24.47
C LEU A 14 21.58 28.76 -23.95
N ALA A 15 20.52 28.87 -24.76
CA ALA A 15 19.24 29.36 -24.28
C ALA A 15 18.65 28.29 -23.34
N ILE A 16 18.61 28.59 -22.04
CA ILE A 16 17.77 27.86 -21.10
C ILE A 16 16.31 28.19 -21.39
N THR A 17 15.70 27.44 -22.31
CA THR A 17 14.24 27.40 -22.44
C THR A 17 13.69 26.67 -21.21
N SER A 18 13.43 27.46 -20.18
CA SER A 18 12.49 27.15 -19.13
C SER A 18 11.09 27.21 -19.74
N CYS A 19 10.55 26.07 -20.17
CA CYS A 19 9.12 25.88 -20.28
C CYS A 19 8.81 24.38 -20.26
N GLY A 20 8.43 23.90 -19.09
CA GLY A 20 7.63 22.70 -18.92
C GLY A 20 6.46 23.10 -18.05
N GLY A 21 5.42 23.65 -18.68
CA GLY A 21 4.09 23.67 -18.07
C GLY A 21 3.68 22.22 -17.82
N ASP A 22 3.31 21.93 -16.60
CA ASP A 22 1.91 21.89 -16.21
C ASP A 22 1.87 21.53 -14.74
N ASP A 23 1.21 22.40 -13.99
CA ASP A 23 0.65 22.19 -12.68
C ASP A 23 -0.38 21.05 -12.73
N ASP A 24 0.10 19.81 -12.82
CA ASP A 24 -0.71 18.65 -12.54
C ASP A 24 -0.39 18.14 -11.13
N ILE A 25 -1.29 18.46 -10.20
CA ILE A 25 -1.46 17.72 -8.95
C ILE A 25 -1.82 16.29 -9.36
N THR A 26 -0.80 15.47 -9.57
CA THR A 26 -0.92 14.03 -9.47
C THR A 26 -0.06 13.58 -8.30
N SER A 27 -0.46 14.01 -7.11
CA SER A 27 -0.35 13.11 -5.96
C SER A 27 -1.31 11.94 -6.21
N GLY A 28 -0.95 11.06 -7.16
CA GLY A 28 -1.37 9.67 -7.07
C GLY A 28 -0.96 9.15 -5.70
N PRO A 29 -1.70 8.20 -5.11
CA PRO A 29 -1.33 7.68 -3.81
C PRO A 29 0.09 7.14 -3.93
N ASP A 30 1.04 7.80 -3.25
CA ASP A 30 2.36 7.25 -2.96
C ASP A 30 2.11 6.11 -1.97
N THR A 31 1.68 4.97 -2.51
CA THR A 31 1.44 3.75 -1.76
C THR A 31 2.45 2.74 -2.27
N MET A 32 3.30 2.28 -1.36
CA MET A 32 3.73 0.90 -1.38
C MET A 32 2.54 0.03 -1.83
N GLU A 33 2.65 -0.59 -3.01
CA GLU A 33 1.54 -0.96 -3.91
C GLU A 33 0.40 -1.82 -3.29
N ASN A 34 0.61 -2.35 -2.09
CA ASN A 34 -0.32 -3.23 -1.41
C ASN A 34 -0.66 -2.79 0.02
N GLU A 35 -0.35 -1.56 0.43
CA GLU A 35 -0.70 -1.06 1.76
C GLU A 35 -2.10 -0.47 1.84
N ILE A 36 -2.85 -0.82 2.89
CA ILE A 36 -4.11 -0.18 3.27
C ILE A 36 -3.97 0.50 4.63
N SER A 37 -4.28 1.80 4.67
CA SER A 37 -4.17 2.65 5.86
C SER A 37 -5.24 3.75 5.84
N GLY A 38 -5.48 4.40 6.97
CA GLY A 38 -6.27 5.63 7.04
C GLY A 38 -7.77 5.41 6.88
N VAL A 39 -8.38 6.07 5.89
CA VAL A 39 -9.84 6.09 5.69
C VAL A 39 -10.18 5.53 4.32
N ILE A 40 -11.05 4.52 4.30
CA ILE A 40 -11.65 3.95 3.09
C ILE A 40 -13.08 4.53 3.00
N SER A 41 -13.23 5.56 2.14
CA SER A 41 -14.49 6.29 1.96
C SER A 41 -15.27 5.97 0.69
N THR A 42 -14.74 5.07 -0.12
CA THR A 42 -15.35 4.57 -1.35
C THR A 42 -15.23 3.06 -1.39
N ASP A 43 -16.13 2.40 -2.11
CA ASP A 43 -16.09 0.94 -2.21
C ASP A 43 -14.72 0.47 -2.70
N MET A 44 -14.21 -0.56 -2.07
CA MET A 44 -12.86 -1.10 -2.31
C MET A 44 -12.90 -2.62 -2.29
N THR A 45 -12.15 -3.24 -3.17
CA THR A 45 -11.98 -4.70 -3.23
C THR A 45 -10.53 -5.07 -2.92
N LEU A 46 -10.33 -5.93 -1.92
CA LEU A 46 -9.05 -6.58 -1.64
C LEU A 46 -8.99 -7.91 -2.40
N THR A 47 -8.25 -7.90 -3.49
CA THR A 47 -8.10 -9.04 -4.41
C THR A 47 -7.15 -10.11 -3.87
N ASN A 48 -7.30 -11.34 -4.35
CA ASN A 48 -6.49 -12.49 -3.93
C ASN A 48 -5.20 -12.72 -4.73
N ASP A 49 -4.89 -11.85 -5.70
CA ASP A 49 -3.69 -11.89 -6.54
C ASP A 49 -2.44 -11.31 -5.84
N ARG A 50 -2.62 -10.71 -4.66
CA ARG A 50 -1.58 -10.03 -3.88
C ARG A 50 -1.83 -10.13 -2.38
N ILE A 51 -0.79 -9.86 -1.61
CA ILE A 51 -0.87 -9.76 -0.15
C ILE A 51 -1.08 -8.30 0.21
N TRP A 52 -2.15 -8.00 0.93
CA TRP A 52 -2.45 -6.66 1.41
C TRP A 52 -1.81 -6.44 2.78
N ASN A 53 -1.20 -5.27 3.00
CA ASN A 53 -0.56 -4.91 4.24
C ASN A 53 -1.39 -3.84 4.96
N LEU A 54 -1.98 -4.20 6.10
CA LEU A 54 -2.70 -3.28 6.96
C LEU A 54 -1.69 -2.49 7.79
N ASN A 55 -1.57 -1.19 7.50
CA ASN A 55 -0.61 -0.29 8.12
C ASN A 55 -1.33 0.74 9.00
N GLY A 56 -1.31 0.53 10.31
CA GLY A 56 -2.00 1.39 11.26
C GLY A 56 -3.52 1.28 11.19
N ARG A 57 -4.23 2.36 11.55
CA ARG A 57 -5.69 2.35 11.64
C ARG A 57 -6.30 2.59 10.26
N THR A 58 -7.07 1.61 9.80
CA THR A 58 -7.81 1.64 8.53
C THR A 58 -9.29 1.57 8.81
N THR A 59 -10.02 2.63 8.51
CA THR A 59 -11.44 2.78 8.81
C THR A 59 -12.28 2.82 7.55
N VAL A 60 -13.18 1.86 7.39
CA VAL A 60 -14.21 1.86 6.35
C VAL A 60 -15.39 2.69 6.83
N THR A 61 -15.75 3.74 6.09
CA THR A 61 -16.76 4.71 6.55
C THR A 61 -18.19 4.32 6.18
N SER A 62 -19.16 4.97 6.81
CA SER A 62 -20.59 4.73 6.55
C SER A 62 -20.93 4.87 5.07
N GLY A 63 -21.76 3.96 4.54
CA GLY A 63 -22.17 3.93 3.14
C GLY A 63 -21.15 3.26 2.21
N THR A 64 -19.99 2.85 2.72
CA THR A 64 -18.93 2.17 1.97
C THR A 64 -18.95 0.67 2.22
N THR A 65 -18.63 -0.11 1.19
CA THR A 65 -18.44 -1.57 1.26
C THR A 65 -16.99 -1.94 0.98
N LEU A 66 -16.35 -2.61 1.94
CA LEU A 66 -15.07 -3.29 1.73
C LEU A 66 -15.35 -4.74 1.32
N THR A 67 -15.01 -5.10 0.08
CA THR A 67 -15.11 -6.48 -0.40
C THR A 67 -13.74 -7.15 -0.27
N ILE A 68 -13.71 -8.38 0.23
CA ILE A 68 -12.48 -9.18 0.33
C ILE A 68 -12.73 -10.49 -0.42
N GLU A 69 -11.95 -10.72 -1.47
CA GLU A 69 -12.09 -11.92 -2.28
C GLU A 69 -11.70 -13.19 -1.47
N PRO A 70 -12.31 -14.35 -1.77
CA PRO A 70 -11.86 -15.62 -1.20
C PRO A 70 -10.39 -15.88 -1.52
N GLY A 71 -9.61 -16.35 -0.54
CA GLY A 71 -8.17 -16.60 -0.69
C GLY A 71 -7.27 -15.39 -0.46
N THR A 72 -7.83 -14.21 -0.18
CA THR A 72 -7.04 -13.01 0.10
C THR A 72 -6.28 -13.13 1.43
N ILE A 73 -5.00 -12.74 1.41
CA ILE A 73 -4.12 -12.65 2.59
C ILE A 73 -3.94 -11.18 2.96
N ILE A 74 -4.19 -10.86 4.23
CA ILE A 74 -4.06 -9.52 4.79
C ILE A 74 -3.11 -9.58 5.99
N LYS A 75 -1.98 -8.87 5.92
CA LYS A 75 -0.93 -8.84 6.93
C LYS A 75 -0.94 -7.51 7.69
N GLY A 76 -1.15 -7.55 9.00
CA GLY A 76 -1.04 -6.38 9.87
C GLY A 76 0.42 -6.08 10.22
N PHE A 77 0.86 -4.83 10.02
CA PHE A 77 2.15 -4.37 10.55
C PHE A 77 2.12 -4.40 12.08
N ALA A 78 3.28 -4.72 12.67
CA ALA A 78 3.46 -4.61 14.11
C ALA A 78 3.29 -3.15 14.57
N GLY A 79 2.65 -2.95 15.71
CA GLY A 79 2.41 -1.63 16.26
C GLY A 79 1.70 -1.72 17.60
N GLN A 80 1.71 -0.62 18.36
CA GLN A 80 1.10 -0.54 19.69
C GLN A 80 0.34 0.78 19.86
N GLY A 81 -0.72 0.76 20.69
CA GLY A 81 -1.50 1.95 21.02
C GLY A 81 -2.07 2.68 19.80
N ALA A 82 -1.62 3.91 19.58
CA ALA A 82 -2.05 4.71 18.43
C ALA A 82 -1.55 4.18 17.08
N ASN A 83 -0.41 3.48 17.07
CA ASN A 83 0.24 2.95 15.88
C ASN A 83 -0.10 1.48 15.62
N ALA A 84 -0.99 0.88 16.41
CA ALA A 84 -1.43 -0.48 16.16
C ALA A 84 -2.19 -0.56 14.84
N SER A 85 -1.92 -1.62 14.07
CA SER A 85 -2.69 -1.93 12.87
C SER A 85 -4.08 -2.41 13.27
N VAL A 86 -5.13 -1.77 12.75
CA VAL A 86 -6.55 -2.05 13.08
C VAL A 86 -7.40 -1.85 11.84
N LEU A 87 -8.20 -2.86 11.46
CA LEU A 87 -9.28 -2.69 10.50
C LEU A 87 -10.58 -2.37 11.25
N ILE A 88 -11.15 -1.20 10.97
CA ILE A 88 -12.34 -0.67 11.64
C ILE A 88 -13.45 -0.55 10.62
N ILE A 89 -14.56 -1.26 10.83
CA ILE A 89 -15.77 -1.12 10.02
C ILE A 89 -16.73 -0.20 10.78
N ALA A 90 -16.88 1.04 10.32
CA ALA A 90 -17.73 2.02 10.99
C ALA A 90 -19.22 1.61 10.92
N ARG A 91 -20.05 2.14 11.82
CA ARG A 91 -21.51 1.94 11.73
C ARG A 91 -22.02 2.47 10.39
N GLY A 92 -22.83 1.68 9.70
CA GLY A 92 -23.35 2.00 8.37
C GLY A 92 -22.40 1.64 7.22
N ALA A 93 -21.16 1.22 7.52
CA ALA A 93 -20.27 0.57 6.55
C ALA A 93 -20.61 -0.92 6.43
N LYS A 94 -20.09 -1.56 5.39
CA LYS A 94 -20.20 -3.00 5.17
C LYS A 94 -18.84 -3.63 4.91
N ILE A 95 -18.71 -4.90 5.28
CA ILE A 95 -17.62 -5.78 4.90
C ILE A 95 -18.21 -7.05 4.29
N GLU A 96 -17.78 -7.39 3.08
CA GLU A 96 -18.16 -8.61 2.38
C GLU A 96 -16.94 -9.52 2.28
N ALA A 97 -16.80 -10.46 3.21
CA ALA A 97 -15.62 -11.30 3.38
C ALA A 97 -16.01 -12.79 3.38
N ASN A 98 -16.45 -13.29 2.22
CA ASN A 98 -17.04 -14.61 2.06
C ASN A 98 -16.01 -15.68 1.67
N GLY A 99 -15.00 -15.91 2.53
CA GLY A 99 -14.00 -16.97 2.34
C GLY A 99 -14.60 -18.38 2.37
N THR A 100 -13.88 -19.36 1.83
CA THR A 100 -14.29 -20.77 1.83
C THR A 100 -13.27 -21.65 2.55
N ALA A 101 -13.59 -22.92 2.81
CA ALA A 101 -12.63 -23.86 3.41
C ALA A 101 -11.38 -24.09 2.53
N THR A 102 -11.53 -24.02 1.20
CA THR A 102 -10.43 -24.19 0.25
C THR A 102 -9.73 -22.88 -0.12
N GLN A 103 -10.41 -21.75 0.07
CA GLN A 103 -9.89 -20.39 -0.18
C GLN A 103 -10.27 -19.49 0.99
N PRO A 104 -9.66 -19.70 2.17
CA PRO A 104 -9.94 -18.89 3.35
C PRO A 104 -9.43 -17.46 3.13
N ILE A 105 -10.06 -16.50 3.79
CA ILE A 105 -9.49 -15.17 3.96
C ILE A 105 -8.59 -15.23 5.19
N VAL A 106 -7.31 -14.90 5.03
CA VAL A 106 -6.31 -15.02 6.10
C VAL A 106 -5.93 -13.62 6.58
N PHE A 107 -6.27 -13.32 7.83
CA PHE A 107 -5.71 -12.17 8.56
C PHE A 107 -4.57 -12.65 9.44
N THR A 108 -3.37 -12.11 9.24
CA THR A 108 -2.17 -12.47 10.01
C THR A 108 -1.25 -11.27 10.18
N SER A 109 -0.04 -11.49 10.70
CA SER A 109 1.00 -10.48 10.91
C SER A 109 1.95 -10.39 9.70
N THR A 110 2.58 -9.24 9.50
CA THR A 110 3.72 -9.12 8.57
C THR A 110 4.92 -9.98 9.00
N ALA A 111 4.94 -10.45 10.25
CA ALA A 111 5.92 -11.42 10.73
C ALA A 111 5.64 -12.87 10.26
N ASP A 112 4.45 -13.14 9.72
CA ASP A 112 4.09 -14.46 9.20
C ASP A 112 4.74 -14.71 7.83
N ASN A 113 5.30 -15.91 7.64
CA ASN A 113 5.90 -16.36 6.39
C ASN A 113 4.92 -16.97 5.39
N ILE A 114 3.60 -16.89 5.63
CA ILE A 114 2.59 -17.27 4.64
C ILE A 114 2.76 -16.49 3.32
N ASP A 115 2.77 -17.20 2.21
CA ASP A 115 2.88 -16.67 0.84
C ASP A 115 1.58 -16.84 0.05
N LEU A 116 1.49 -16.20 -1.12
CA LEU A 116 0.33 -16.29 -2.01
C LEU A 116 -0.02 -17.74 -2.34
N GLY A 117 -1.31 -18.06 -2.29
CA GLY A 117 -1.83 -19.40 -2.53
C GLY A 117 -1.70 -20.36 -1.35
N GLN A 118 -1.07 -19.95 -0.24
CA GLN A 118 -1.04 -20.73 1.00
C GLN A 118 -2.20 -20.35 1.90
N THR A 119 -2.56 -21.28 2.80
CA THR A 119 -3.62 -21.08 3.81
C THR A 119 -3.09 -20.99 5.23
N THR A 120 -1.80 -21.26 5.44
CA THR A 120 -1.13 -21.19 6.74
C THR A 120 0.35 -20.88 6.55
N GLY A 121 0.90 -20.09 7.46
CA GLY A 121 2.35 -20.00 7.66
C GLY A 121 2.89 -21.16 8.48
N THR A 122 4.19 -21.14 8.73
CA THR A 122 4.92 -22.19 9.48
C THR A 122 5.78 -21.66 10.61
N ASN A 123 5.98 -20.34 10.69
CA ASN A 123 6.93 -19.74 11.63
C ASN A 123 6.30 -19.12 12.88
N LEU A 124 5.00 -18.84 12.87
CA LEU A 124 4.28 -18.31 14.03
C LEU A 124 3.52 -19.45 14.72
N GLY A 125 3.58 -19.47 16.05
CA GLY A 125 2.86 -20.42 16.88
C GLY A 125 2.24 -19.76 18.12
N GLN A 126 1.59 -20.56 18.96
CA GLN A 126 0.82 -20.09 20.14
C GLN A 126 1.62 -19.28 21.17
N ASN A 127 2.96 -19.33 21.13
CA ASN A 127 3.80 -18.56 22.04
C ASN A 127 4.11 -17.15 21.51
N ASP A 128 3.87 -16.88 20.21
CA ASP A 128 4.07 -15.56 19.62
C ASP A 128 2.85 -14.69 19.93
N ARG A 129 3.06 -13.60 20.67
CA ARG A 129 1.96 -12.79 21.22
C ARG A 129 2.06 -11.34 20.77
N GLY A 130 0.91 -10.67 20.72
CA GLY A 130 0.83 -9.25 20.35
C GLY A 130 1.03 -9.00 18.86
N LEU A 131 0.95 -10.06 18.06
CA LEU A 131 0.92 -10.03 16.61
C LEU A 131 -0.51 -10.25 16.13
N TRP A 132 -0.82 -9.80 14.91
CA TRP A 132 -2.10 -10.06 14.28
C TRP A 132 -2.31 -11.55 14.03
N GLY A 133 -3.50 -12.06 14.35
CA GLY A 133 -3.91 -13.43 14.00
C GLY A 133 -3.14 -14.54 14.71
N VAL A 134 -2.36 -14.21 15.74
CA VAL A 134 -1.67 -15.19 16.58
C VAL A 134 -2.25 -15.17 17.98
N ASP A 135 -2.83 -16.31 18.38
CA ASP A 135 -3.48 -16.54 19.69
C ASP A 135 -2.51 -17.18 20.71
#